data_AF-A0A954WD61-F1
#
_entry.id   AF-A0A954WD61-F1
#
_cell.length_a   1.000
_cell.length_b   1.000
_cell.length_c   1.000
_cell.angle_alpha   90.00
_cell.angle_beta   90.00
_cell.angle_gamma   90.00
#
_symmetry.space_group_name_H-M   'P 1'
#
loop_
_entity.id
_entity.type
_entity.pdbx_description
1 polymer ?
#
loop_
_entity_poly.entity_id
_entity_poly.type
_entity_poly.pdbx_seq_one_letter_code
_entity_poly.pdbx_strand_id
1 'polypeptide(L)'
;PCIIFIDELDALGKSRGGSIVGGHDEREQTLNALLVEMDGFDSNSGVIVMAATNRPETLDAALMRPGRFDRHVLVDRPDVRGREAILKVHVKSVKLDDSTDLQQVASITSGFVGADLANLVNEAALLAARREKSAVGMKEFNEAVERVTAGLEKKQRVMNEDEKHRVAYHEAGHALVAYCLPNTDPVHKVSIIPRGLAALGYTMQRPEADRYLMTKSELESRIQVLLAGTLTEEMIYSDISTGAQNDLERCTSIARAMVMDYGMSRLGRVNYRDSNQSPFLASASGEETTRSHSEQTAREIDEEVKHIIDAAIDKVRHILEQRKDALLAMTERLIEVESIDADELKEIMDKTAPGPLVVPGTSDTPAKSTIIPDPKEAPAFEKRTRPS
;
A
#
# COMPACT_ATOMS: atom_id res chain seq x y z
N PRO A 1 7.12 42.53 5.12
CA PRO A 1 7.34 41.20 4.52
C PRO A 1 6.09 40.34 4.69
N CYS A 2 5.68 39.60 3.66
CA CYS A 2 4.51 38.73 3.71
C CYS A 2 4.76 37.42 2.97
N ILE A 3 3.95 36.42 3.29
CA ILE A 3 3.91 35.14 2.58
C ILE A 3 2.56 35.06 1.88
N ILE A 4 2.59 34.79 0.57
CA ILE A 4 1.40 34.46 -0.23
C ILE A 4 1.42 32.95 -0.41
N PHE A 5 0.38 32.27 0.07
CA PHE A 5 0.24 30.82 -0.07
C PHE A 5 -0.89 30.49 -1.06
N ILE A 6 -0.58 29.66 -2.06
CA ILE A 6 -1.53 29.17 -3.06
C ILE A 6 -1.67 27.66 -2.89
N ASP A 7 -2.81 27.22 -2.38
CA ASP A 7 -3.13 25.79 -2.32
C ASP A 7 -3.62 25.28 -3.69
N GLU A 8 -3.47 23.98 -3.92
CA GLU A 8 -3.91 23.30 -5.15
C GLU A 8 -3.48 24.02 -6.45
N LEU A 9 -2.18 24.30 -6.59
CA LEU A 9 -1.63 25.04 -7.74
C LEU A 9 -2.00 24.39 -9.09
N ASP A 10 -2.21 23.08 -9.13
CA ASP A 10 -2.63 22.33 -10.32
C ASP A 10 -4.05 22.65 -10.81
N ALA A 11 -4.88 23.32 -9.99
CA ALA A 11 -6.16 23.88 -10.42
C ALA A 11 -5.96 25.08 -11.37
N LEU A 12 -4.90 25.87 -11.15
CA LEU A 12 -4.58 27.06 -11.96
C LEU A 12 -3.56 26.74 -13.04
N GLY A 13 -2.53 25.96 -12.70
CA GLY A 13 -1.28 25.85 -13.45
C GLY A 13 -1.11 24.66 -14.38
N LYS A 14 -2.15 23.91 -14.77
CA LYS A 14 -2.00 22.71 -15.62
C LYS A 14 -1.52 23.06 -17.02
N SER A 15 -0.63 22.23 -17.56
CA SER A 15 -0.14 22.31 -18.94
C SER A 15 -1.25 22.22 -19.97
N ARG A 16 -1.07 22.92 -21.09
CA ARG A 16 -1.95 22.90 -22.26
C ARG A 16 -2.25 21.46 -22.71
N GLY A 17 -3.49 21.03 -22.63
CA GLY A 17 -3.99 19.78 -23.21
C GLY A 17 -4.99 20.13 -24.30
N GLY A 18 -4.89 19.50 -25.47
CA GLY A 18 -5.57 19.88 -26.72
C GLY A 18 -7.09 19.70 -26.77
N SER A 19 -7.85 20.16 -25.77
CA SER A 19 -9.31 20.20 -25.84
C SER A 19 -9.78 21.49 -26.53
N ILE A 20 -10.25 21.35 -27.76
CA ILE A 20 -10.61 22.41 -28.72
C ILE A 20 -11.87 23.24 -28.32
N VAL A 21 -12.50 23.01 -27.16
CA VAL A 21 -13.79 23.64 -26.84
C VAL A 21 -13.79 24.36 -25.47
N GLY A 22 -13.59 25.68 -25.53
CA GLY A 22 -14.27 26.70 -24.71
C GLY A 22 -13.95 26.86 -23.21
N GLY A 23 -13.21 25.93 -22.58
CA GLY A 23 -12.91 25.98 -21.12
C GLY A 23 -11.49 26.45 -20.75
N HIS A 24 -10.64 26.75 -21.74
CA HIS A 24 -9.22 27.06 -21.51
C HIS A 24 -8.94 28.55 -21.27
N ASP A 25 -9.76 29.46 -21.82
CA ASP A 25 -9.41 30.88 -21.89
C ASP A 25 -9.31 31.57 -20.53
N GLU A 26 -10.26 31.34 -19.61
CA GLU A 26 -10.25 31.96 -18.27
C GLU A 26 -9.07 31.47 -17.43
N ARG A 27 -8.78 30.17 -17.55
CA ARG A 27 -7.68 29.53 -16.85
C ARG A 27 -6.33 30.04 -17.36
N GLU A 28 -6.17 30.11 -18.68
CA GLU A 28 -4.95 30.62 -19.31
C GLU A 28 -4.73 32.10 -19.01
N GLN A 29 -5.80 32.90 -19.00
CA GLN A 29 -5.72 34.30 -18.61
C GLN A 29 -5.28 34.43 -17.15
N THR A 30 -5.84 33.62 -16.25
CA THR A 30 -5.48 33.62 -14.82
C THR A 30 -4.04 33.18 -14.59
N LEU A 31 -3.59 32.14 -15.31
CA LEU A 31 -2.22 31.65 -15.26
C LEU A 31 -1.24 32.72 -15.76
N ASN A 32 -1.51 33.33 -16.92
CA ASN A 32 -0.65 34.38 -17.47
C ASN A 32 -0.59 35.60 -16.55
N ALA A 33 -1.71 36.00 -15.94
CA ALA A 33 -1.73 37.06 -14.94
C ALA A 33 -0.82 36.72 -13.75
N LEU A 34 -0.91 35.50 -13.21
CA LEU A 34 -0.02 35.04 -12.14
C LEU A 34 1.46 35.12 -12.56
N LEU A 35 1.79 34.67 -13.77
CA LEU A 35 3.16 34.71 -14.29
C LEU A 35 3.70 36.14 -14.42
N VAL A 36 2.87 37.08 -14.91
CA VAL A 36 3.23 38.50 -15.05
C VAL A 36 3.46 39.13 -13.69
N GLU A 37 2.58 38.86 -12.71
CA GLU A 37 2.75 39.37 -11.35
C GLU A 37 4.01 38.78 -10.68
N MET A 38 4.30 37.49 -10.90
CA MET A 38 5.51 36.84 -10.40
C MET A 38 6.79 37.47 -10.98
N ASP A 39 6.81 37.76 -12.28
CA ASP A 39 7.94 38.42 -12.94
C ASP A 39 8.06 39.92 -12.55
N GLY A 40 6.99 40.51 -12.01
CA GLY A 40 6.92 41.91 -11.58
C GLY A 40 7.49 42.19 -10.19
N PHE A 41 7.82 41.18 -9.40
CA PHE A 41 8.43 41.37 -8.07
C PHE A 41 9.93 41.60 -8.16
N ASP A 42 10.40 42.74 -7.64
CA ASP A 42 11.82 42.91 -7.33
C ASP A 42 12.23 41.98 -6.18
N SER A 43 13.42 41.38 -6.29
CA SER A 43 14.00 40.47 -5.29
C SER A 43 14.13 41.05 -3.87
N ASN A 44 13.98 42.37 -3.71
CA ASN A 44 14.08 43.09 -2.44
C ASN A 44 12.71 43.52 -1.85
N SER A 45 11.60 43.06 -2.43
CA SER A 45 10.22 43.41 -2.01
C SER A 45 9.79 42.76 -0.67
N GLY A 46 10.54 41.78 -0.17
CA GLY A 46 10.23 41.08 1.07
C GLY A 46 8.97 40.22 1.00
N VAL A 47 8.54 39.84 -0.20
CA VAL A 47 7.40 38.96 -0.47
C VAL A 47 7.91 37.56 -0.81
N ILE A 48 7.34 36.52 -0.19
CA ILE A 48 7.62 35.12 -0.52
C ILE A 48 6.33 34.48 -1.03
N VAL A 49 6.37 33.90 -2.23
CA VAL A 49 5.25 33.13 -2.78
C VAL A 49 5.51 31.65 -2.56
N MET A 50 4.57 30.97 -1.93
CA MET A 50 4.57 29.53 -1.68
C MET A 50 3.34 28.90 -2.33
N ALA A 51 3.49 27.67 -2.83
CA ALA A 51 2.38 26.93 -3.38
C ALA A 51 2.45 25.44 -3.02
N ALA A 52 1.31 24.77 -3.00
CA ALA A 52 1.20 23.33 -2.79
C ALA A 52 0.50 22.67 -3.98
N THR A 53 0.94 21.46 -4.35
CA THR A 53 0.28 20.62 -5.35
C THR A 53 0.55 19.14 -5.06
N ASN A 54 -0.43 18.30 -5.40
CA ASN A 54 -0.27 16.85 -5.40
C ASN A 54 0.17 16.31 -6.77
N ARG A 55 0.26 17.18 -7.79
CA ARG A 55 0.47 16.81 -9.20
C ARG A 55 1.49 17.71 -9.91
N PRO A 56 2.73 17.77 -9.41
CA PRO A 56 3.76 18.64 -9.98
C PRO A 56 4.04 18.36 -11.46
N GLU A 57 3.85 17.12 -11.92
CA GLU A 57 4.03 16.69 -13.31
C GLU A 57 3.01 17.30 -14.27
N THR A 58 1.86 17.74 -13.77
CA THR A 58 0.81 18.35 -14.60
C THR A 58 0.98 19.86 -14.77
N LEU A 59 1.89 20.48 -14.00
CA LEU A 59 2.08 21.91 -14.02
C LEU A 59 2.75 22.39 -15.31
N ASP A 60 2.38 23.58 -15.76
CA ASP A 60 3.01 24.27 -16.88
C ASP A 60 4.47 24.56 -16.52
N ALA A 61 5.38 24.13 -17.38
CA ALA A 61 6.82 24.33 -17.22
C ALA A 61 7.20 25.81 -17.06
N ALA A 62 6.35 26.75 -17.49
CA ALA A 62 6.52 28.17 -17.27
C ALA A 62 6.51 28.55 -15.79
N LEU A 63 5.70 27.91 -14.95
CA LEU A 63 5.65 28.17 -13.50
C LEU A 63 6.95 27.79 -12.79
N MET A 64 7.65 26.78 -13.33
CA MET A 64 8.84 26.17 -12.75
C MET A 64 10.15 26.83 -13.23
N ARG A 65 10.06 27.94 -13.97
CA ARG A 65 11.25 28.66 -14.47
C ARG A 65 11.91 29.48 -13.36
N PRO A 66 13.24 29.72 -13.45
CA PRO A 66 13.95 30.60 -12.52
C PRO A 66 13.26 31.97 -12.37
N GLY A 67 13.14 32.46 -11.14
CA GLY A 67 12.42 33.70 -10.81
C GLY A 67 10.94 33.52 -10.47
N ARG A 68 10.40 32.29 -10.59
CA ARG A 68 9.02 31.96 -10.23
C ARG A 68 9.00 30.92 -9.11
N PHE A 69 8.44 29.72 -9.34
CA PHE A 69 8.58 28.59 -8.42
C PHE A 69 9.87 27.84 -8.77
N ASP A 70 11.00 28.41 -8.41
CA ASP A 70 12.33 27.85 -8.70
C ASP A 70 12.85 26.90 -7.62
N ARG A 71 12.22 26.90 -6.43
CA ARG A 71 12.52 26.00 -5.32
C ARG A 71 11.38 25.01 -5.10
N HIS A 72 11.73 23.73 -5.15
CA HIS A 72 10.82 22.64 -4.81
C HIS A 72 11.24 22.01 -3.48
N VAL A 73 10.29 21.96 -2.56
CA VAL A 73 10.44 21.25 -1.29
C VAL A 73 9.50 20.06 -1.34
N LEU A 74 10.06 18.87 -1.53
CA LEU A 74 9.29 17.63 -1.48
C LEU A 74 8.94 17.34 -0.02
N VAL A 75 7.65 17.18 0.26
CA VAL A 75 7.16 16.74 1.58
C VAL A 75 6.73 15.29 1.43
N ASP A 76 7.66 14.39 1.73
CA ASP A 76 7.41 12.95 1.67
C ASP A 76 6.50 12.46 2.80
N ARG A 77 5.96 11.26 2.62
CA ARG A 77 5.21 10.58 3.67
C ARG A 77 6.12 10.32 4.88
N PRO A 78 5.60 10.50 6.11
CA PRO A 78 6.40 10.31 7.32
C PRO A 78 6.79 8.85 7.53
N ASP A 79 8.04 8.63 7.94
CA ASP A 79 8.52 7.35 8.48
C ASP A 79 7.95 7.08 9.89
N VAL A 80 8.23 5.92 10.49
CA VAL A 80 7.74 5.57 11.84
C VAL A 80 8.01 6.69 12.87
N ARG A 81 9.22 7.28 12.85
CA ARG A 81 9.61 8.34 13.80
C ARG A 81 8.86 9.64 13.53
N GLY A 82 8.68 9.98 12.25
CA GLY A 82 7.87 11.11 11.80
C GLY A 82 6.42 10.95 12.22
N ARG A 83 5.83 9.75 12.07
CA ARG A 83 4.47 9.44 12.52
C ARG A 83 4.34 9.57 14.03
N GLU A 84 5.30 9.06 14.80
CA GLU A 84 5.34 9.24 16.26
C GLU A 84 5.41 10.73 16.65
N ALA A 85 6.24 11.53 15.96
CA ALA A 85 6.35 12.96 16.20
C ALA A 85 5.04 13.72 15.88
N ILE A 86 4.39 13.35 14.78
CA ILE A 86 3.08 13.90 14.39
C ILE A 86 2.01 13.52 15.41
N LEU A 87 1.97 12.26 15.84
CA LEU A 87 1.06 11.80 16.90
C LEU A 87 1.26 12.60 18.19
N LYS A 88 2.52 12.83 18.62
CA LYS A 88 2.84 13.67 19.78
C LYS A 88 2.32 15.11 19.68
N VAL A 89 2.13 15.63 18.47
CA VAL A 89 1.50 16.95 18.27
C VAL A 89 -0.01 16.86 18.45
N HIS A 90 -0.65 15.88 17.81
CA HIS A 90 -2.11 15.76 17.80
C HIS A 90 -2.71 15.25 19.11
N VAL A 91 -1.98 14.46 19.90
CA VAL A 91 -2.46 13.98 21.20
C VAL A 91 -2.46 15.04 22.30
N LYS A 92 -1.84 16.21 22.09
CA LYS A 92 -1.80 17.28 23.12
C LYS A 92 -3.18 17.77 23.56
N SER A 93 -4.19 17.67 22.68
CA SER A 93 -5.57 18.04 22.96
C SER A 93 -6.40 16.91 23.57
N VAL A 94 -5.81 15.74 23.81
CA VAL A 94 -6.51 14.52 24.23
C VAL A 94 -5.86 13.97 25.50
N LYS A 95 -6.68 13.52 26.46
CA LYS A 95 -6.17 12.85 27.66
C LYS A 95 -5.85 11.40 27.33
N LEU A 96 -4.57 11.03 27.40
CA LEU A 96 -4.10 9.66 27.21
C LEU A 96 -4.05 8.90 28.54
N ASP A 97 -4.25 7.59 28.46
CA ASP A 97 -3.94 6.65 29.54
C ASP A 97 -2.42 6.45 29.61
N ASP A 98 -1.89 6.24 30.82
CA ASP A 98 -0.46 6.03 31.09
C ASP A 98 0.10 4.77 30.39
N SER A 99 -0.78 3.83 30.03
CA SER A 99 -0.45 2.62 29.29
C SER A 99 -0.28 2.82 27.77
N THR A 100 -0.49 4.04 27.26
CA THR A 100 -0.52 4.30 25.80
C THR A 100 0.89 4.50 25.25
N ASP A 101 1.32 3.60 24.37
CA ASP A 101 2.59 3.72 23.64
C ASP A 101 2.37 4.27 22.22
N LEU A 102 2.73 5.54 22.01
CA LEU A 102 2.62 6.19 20.70
C LEU A 102 3.61 5.64 19.67
N GLN A 103 4.73 5.06 20.11
CA GLN A 103 5.66 4.39 19.21
C GLN A 103 5.02 3.13 18.62
N GLN A 104 4.27 2.39 19.45
CA GLN A 104 3.47 1.25 18.99
C GLN A 104 2.33 1.68 18.06
N VAL A 105 1.68 2.83 18.33
CA VAL A 105 0.66 3.38 17.40
C VAL A 105 1.30 3.77 16.05
N ALA A 106 2.50 4.36 16.07
CA ALA A 106 3.22 4.73 14.86
C ALA A 106 3.64 3.52 14.01
N SER A 107 3.95 2.38 14.63
CA SER A 107 4.33 1.16 13.91
C SER A 107 3.15 0.50 13.21
N ILE A 108 1.95 0.58 13.79
CA ILE A 108 0.72 0.00 13.20
C ILE A 108 0.01 0.93 12.21
N THR A 109 0.55 2.13 11.96
CA THR A 109 -0.02 3.15 11.05
C THR A 109 0.85 3.37 9.82
N SER A 110 1.53 2.32 9.34
CA SER A 110 2.38 2.41 8.14
C SER A 110 1.60 2.96 6.94
N GLY A 111 2.22 3.92 6.25
CA GLY A 111 1.64 4.61 5.09
C GLY A 111 0.71 5.79 5.41
N PHE A 112 0.33 6.01 6.68
CA PHE A 112 -0.53 7.12 7.09
C PHE A 112 0.19 8.47 6.92
N VAL A 113 -0.52 9.48 6.41
CA VAL A 113 -0.03 10.86 6.35
C VAL A 113 -0.47 11.67 7.58
N GLY A 114 0.01 12.91 7.71
CA GLY A 114 -0.30 13.73 8.89
C GLY A 114 -1.80 13.93 9.14
N ALA A 115 -2.58 14.12 8.08
CA ALA A 115 -4.03 14.22 8.17
C ALA A 115 -4.69 12.92 8.68
N ASP A 116 -4.21 11.76 8.21
CA ASP A 116 -4.72 10.45 8.67
C ASP A 116 -4.42 10.23 10.16
N LEU A 117 -3.23 10.61 10.63
CA LEU A 117 -2.85 10.51 12.03
C LEU A 117 -3.65 11.48 12.92
N ALA A 118 -3.93 12.69 12.43
CA ALA A 118 -4.80 13.63 13.12
C ALA A 118 -6.22 13.05 13.26
N ASN A 119 -6.76 12.47 12.18
CA ASN A 119 -8.06 11.82 12.19
C ASN A 119 -8.07 10.58 13.10
N LEU A 120 -7.00 9.79 13.11
CA LEU A 120 -6.84 8.63 13.99
C LEU A 120 -6.96 9.01 15.47
N VAL A 121 -6.27 10.08 15.90
CA VAL A 121 -6.33 10.57 17.28
C VAL A 121 -7.76 11.01 17.63
N ASN A 122 -8.44 11.70 16.71
CA ASN A 122 -9.82 12.11 16.89
C ASN A 122 -10.77 10.92 17.02
N GLU A 123 -10.63 9.90 16.16
CA GLU A 123 -11.43 8.68 16.21
C GLU A 123 -11.19 7.88 17.51
N ALA A 124 -9.94 7.79 17.97
CA ALA A 124 -9.62 7.16 19.25
C ALA A 124 -10.26 7.91 20.43
N ALA A 125 -10.27 9.24 20.40
CA ALA A 125 -10.93 10.07 21.41
C ALA A 125 -12.46 9.89 21.40
N LEU A 126 -13.09 9.84 20.22
CA LEU A 126 -14.52 9.57 20.06
C LEU A 126 -14.90 8.18 20.58
N LEU A 127 -14.06 7.16 20.35
CA LEU A 127 -14.26 5.80 20.87
C LEU A 127 -14.19 5.77 22.40
N ALA A 128 -13.21 6.46 23.00
CA ALA A 128 -13.11 6.58 24.45
C ALA A 128 -14.36 7.28 25.04
N ALA A 129 -14.76 8.41 24.45
CA ALA A 129 -15.93 9.16 24.89
C ALA A 129 -17.23 8.33 24.78
N ARG A 130 -17.40 7.56 23.69
CA ARG A 130 -18.56 6.66 23.51
C ARG A 130 -18.62 5.54 24.56
N ARG A 131 -17.47 5.14 25.10
CA ARG A 131 -17.33 4.16 26.18
C ARG A 131 -17.32 4.80 27.57
N GLU A 132 -17.60 6.09 27.67
CA GLU A 132 -17.58 6.88 28.90
C GLU A 132 -16.23 6.78 29.64
N LYS A 133 -15.13 6.55 28.90
CA LYS A 133 -13.78 6.54 29.45
C LYS A 133 -13.26 7.96 29.65
N SER A 134 -12.50 8.16 30.72
CA SER A 134 -11.88 9.45 31.03
C SER A 134 -10.55 9.70 30.30
N ALA A 135 -9.98 8.68 29.66
CA ALA A 135 -8.72 8.74 28.92
C ALA A 135 -8.74 7.75 27.74
N VAL A 136 -7.97 8.06 26.70
CA VAL A 136 -7.80 7.23 25.51
C VAL A 136 -6.65 6.26 25.74
N GLY A 137 -6.90 4.96 25.58
CA GLY A 137 -5.89 3.91 25.72
C GLY A 137 -5.53 3.23 24.40
N MET A 138 -4.62 2.27 24.47
CA MET A 138 -4.15 1.52 23.28
C MET A 138 -5.26 0.76 22.54
N LYS A 139 -6.29 0.30 23.27
CA LYS A 139 -7.46 -0.38 22.67
C LYS A 139 -8.23 0.53 21.73
N GLU A 140 -8.44 1.78 22.12
CA GLU A 140 -9.13 2.77 21.29
C GLU A 140 -8.29 3.15 20.06
N PHE A 141 -6.96 3.24 20.19
CA PHE A 141 -6.08 3.45 19.04
C PHE A 141 -6.11 2.27 18.05
N ASN A 142 -6.01 1.04 18.54
CA ASN A 142 -6.09 -0.15 17.68
C ASN A 142 -7.39 -0.20 16.88
N GLU A 143 -8.52 0.06 17.54
CA GLU A 143 -9.84 0.10 16.88
C GLU A 143 -10.00 1.31 15.95
N ALA A 144 -9.41 2.46 16.30
CA ALA A 144 -9.39 3.62 15.41
C ALA A 144 -8.57 3.35 14.14
N VAL A 145 -7.43 2.64 14.24
CA VAL A 145 -6.64 2.22 13.07
C VAL A 145 -7.48 1.30 12.17
N GLU A 146 -8.19 0.33 12.75
CA GLU A 146 -9.12 -0.51 11.99
C GLU A 146 -10.19 0.31 11.29
N ARG A 147 -10.76 1.32 11.97
CA ARG A 147 -11.82 2.16 11.42
C ARG A 147 -11.33 3.08 10.32
N VAL A 148 -10.13 3.65 10.44
CA VAL A 148 -9.52 4.48 9.39
C VAL A 148 -9.14 3.63 8.18
N THR A 149 -8.66 2.39 8.39
CA THR A 149 -8.19 1.51 7.32
C THR A 149 -9.33 0.79 6.60
N ALA A 150 -10.23 0.14 7.34
CA ALA A 150 -11.30 -0.70 6.80
C ALA A 150 -12.66 0.00 6.75
N GLY A 151 -12.80 1.15 7.42
CA GLY A 151 -14.05 1.89 7.52
C GLY A 151 -14.92 1.51 8.72
N LEU A 152 -16.10 2.13 8.78
CA LEU A 152 -17.10 1.94 9.83
C LEU A 152 -17.72 0.53 9.77
N GLU A 153 -17.86 -0.08 10.95
CA GLU A 153 -18.58 -1.34 11.14
C GLU A 153 -20.08 -1.17 10.86
N LYS A 154 -20.63 -2.02 9.99
CA LYS A 154 -22.06 -2.00 9.62
C LYS A 154 -22.85 -3.00 10.44
N LYS A 155 -23.11 -2.69 11.70
CA LYS A 155 -23.91 -3.54 12.63
C LYS A 155 -25.31 -3.91 12.14
N GLN A 156 -25.89 -3.14 11.23
CA GLN A 156 -27.23 -3.38 10.67
C GLN A 156 -27.24 -4.20 9.39
N ARG A 157 -26.07 -4.46 8.77
CA ARG A 157 -26.00 -5.28 7.56
C ARG A 157 -26.04 -6.74 7.98
N VAL A 158 -27.25 -7.29 8.07
CA VAL A 158 -27.46 -8.72 8.29
C VAL A 158 -27.06 -9.44 7.01
N MET A 159 -26.01 -10.25 7.09
CA MET A 159 -25.64 -11.19 6.03
C MET A 159 -26.44 -12.47 6.20
N ASN A 160 -26.82 -13.09 5.09
CA ASN A 160 -27.43 -14.42 5.16
C ASN A 160 -26.37 -15.44 5.63
N GLU A 161 -26.81 -16.55 6.24
CA GLU A 161 -25.89 -17.59 6.73
C GLU A 161 -24.96 -18.12 5.62
N ASP A 162 -25.49 -18.34 4.42
CA ASP A 162 -24.68 -18.78 3.26
C ASP A 162 -23.61 -17.76 2.85
N GLU A 163 -23.94 -16.47 2.92
CA GLU A 163 -22.99 -15.38 2.64
C GLU A 163 -21.93 -15.31 3.75
N LYS A 164 -22.34 -15.44 5.01
CA LYS A 164 -21.42 -15.46 6.17
C LYS A 164 -20.41 -16.60 6.05
N HIS A 165 -20.85 -17.79 5.66
CA HIS A 165 -19.95 -18.93 5.42
C HIS A 165 -18.99 -18.66 4.26
N ARG A 166 -19.48 -18.16 3.12
CA ARG A 166 -18.62 -17.83 1.97
C ARG A 166 -17.55 -16.81 2.33
N VAL A 167 -17.92 -15.74 3.04
CA VAL A 167 -16.98 -14.72 3.52
C VAL A 167 -15.97 -15.31 4.51
N ALA A 168 -16.41 -16.18 5.43
CA ALA A 168 -15.50 -16.85 6.35
C ALA A 168 -14.46 -17.71 5.64
N TYR A 169 -14.86 -18.49 4.64
CA TYR A 169 -13.93 -19.27 3.82
C TYR A 169 -12.98 -18.37 3.02
N HIS A 170 -13.50 -17.29 2.44
CA HIS A 170 -12.72 -16.33 1.68
C HIS A 170 -11.59 -15.70 2.52
N GLU A 171 -11.94 -15.17 3.69
CA GLU A 171 -10.98 -14.54 4.60
C GLU A 171 -10.02 -15.55 5.24
N ALA A 172 -10.51 -16.75 5.59
CA ALA A 172 -9.66 -17.83 6.08
C ALA A 172 -8.62 -18.24 5.01
N GLY A 173 -8.99 -18.24 3.73
CA GLY A 173 -8.08 -18.48 2.61
C GLY A 173 -6.94 -17.47 2.56
N HIS A 174 -7.25 -16.17 2.63
CA HIS A 174 -6.25 -15.10 2.69
C HIS A 174 -5.30 -15.27 3.88
N ALA A 175 -5.86 -15.47 5.07
CA ALA A 175 -5.10 -15.59 6.30
C ALA A 175 -4.17 -16.82 6.29
N LEU A 176 -4.67 -17.97 5.84
CA LEU A 176 -3.92 -19.22 5.78
C LEU A 176 -2.73 -19.12 4.83
N VAL A 177 -2.96 -18.63 3.60
CA VAL A 177 -1.90 -18.49 2.60
C VAL A 177 -0.88 -17.45 3.05
N ALA A 178 -1.34 -16.33 3.63
CA ALA A 178 -0.46 -15.31 4.18
C ALA A 178 0.41 -15.84 5.32
N TYR A 179 -0.12 -16.73 6.17
CA TYR A 179 0.65 -17.34 7.27
C TYR A 179 1.68 -18.37 6.77
N CYS A 180 1.38 -19.09 5.69
CA CYS A 180 2.25 -20.15 5.17
C CYS A 180 3.42 -19.64 4.32
N LEU A 181 3.32 -18.43 3.78
CA LEU A 181 4.36 -17.85 2.93
C LEU A 181 5.44 -17.17 3.77
N PRO A 182 6.74 -17.30 3.41
CA PRO A 182 7.84 -16.73 4.19
C PRO A 182 8.04 -15.22 3.98
N ASN A 183 7.51 -14.67 2.88
CA ASN A 183 7.78 -13.30 2.40
C ASN A 183 6.52 -12.41 2.45
N THR A 184 5.61 -12.70 3.36
CA THR A 184 4.36 -11.96 3.58
C THR A 184 4.41 -11.19 4.88
N ASP A 185 3.66 -10.10 4.93
CA ASP A 185 3.50 -9.34 6.17
C ASP A 185 2.63 -10.17 7.14
N PRO A 186 2.98 -10.26 8.44
CA PRO A 186 2.24 -11.05 9.40
C PRO A 186 0.75 -10.68 9.47
N VAL A 187 -0.11 -11.70 9.52
CA VAL A 187 -1.55 -11.51 9.73
C VAL A 187 -1.77 -11.08 11.17
N HIS A 188 -2.35 -9.90 11.34
CA HIS A 188 -2.66 -9.35 12.65
C HIS A 188 -4.06 -9.72 13.11
N LYS A 189 -5.03 -9.68 12.17
CA LYS A 189 -6.44 -9.93 12.47
C LYS A 189 -7.21 -10.34 11.23
N VAL A 190 -8.14 -11.26 11.40
CA VAL A 190 -9.09 -11.71 10.38
C VAL A 190 -10.50 -11.46 10.92
N SER A 191 -11.38 -10.90 10.10
CA SER A 191 -12.74 -10.57 10.54
C SER A 191 -13.73 -10.72 9.39
N ILE A 192 -14.86 -11.36 9.68
CA ILE A 192 -15.99 -11.49 8.75
C ILE A 192 -17.06 -10.42 9.00
N ILE A 193 -16.78 -9.45 9.88
CA ILE A 193 -17.70 -8.35 10.16
C ILE A 193 -17.60 -7.29 9.04
N PRO A 194 -18.71 -6.94 8.38
CA PRO A 194 -18.70 -6.03 7.24
C PRO A 194 -18.32 -4.61 7.65
N ARG A 195 -17.38 -4.01 6.92
CA ARG A 195 -16.90 -2.64 7.13
C ARG A 195 -16.93 -1.82 5.84
N GLY A 196 -17.23 -0.53 5.97
CA GLY A 196 -17.22 0.41 4.84
C GLY A 196 -18.26 0.06 3.75
N LEU A 197 -18.01 0.51 2.52
CA LEU A 197 -18.94 0.35 1.40
C LEU A 197 -18.84 -1.02 0.69
N ALA A 198 -17.65 -1.63 0.66
CA ALA A 198 -17.38 -2.80 -0.18
C ALA A 198 -16.81 -4.04 0.55
N ALA A 199 -16.31 -3.92 1.79
CA ALA A 199 -15.70 -5.06 2.48
C ALA A 199 -16.75 -5.85 3.28
N LEU A 200 -17.01 -7.09 2.84
CA LEU A 200 -17.87 -8.04 3.58
C LEU A 200 -17.08 -8.75 4.70
N GLY A 201 -15.77 -8.92 4.51
CA GLY A 201 -14.78 -9.33 5.50
C GLY A 201 -13.46 -8.61 5.22
N TYR A 202 -12.45 -8.83 6.07
CA TYR A 202 -11.09 -8.39 5.81
C TYR A 202 -10.05 -9.20 6.57
N THR A 203 -8.89 -9.36 5.93
CA THR A 203 -7.66 -9.88 6.54
C THR A 203 -6.64 -8.75 6.64
N MET A 204 -6.33 -8.34 7.87
CA MET A 204 -5.37 -7.27 8.14
C MET A 204 -3.97 -7.84 8.32
N GLN A 205 -3.07 -7.48 7.40
CA GLN A 205 -1.64 -7.71 7.53
C GLN A 205 -0.94 -6.44 8.01
N ARG A 206 0.08 -6.57 8.87
CA ARG A 206 0.86 -5.43 9.36
C ARG A 206 2.34 -5.64 9.07
N PRO A 207 2.97 -4.77 8.26
CA PRO A 207 4.41 -4.82 8.05
C PRO A 207 5.16 -4.63 9.37
N GLU A 208 6.24 -5.37 9.55
CA GLU A 208 7.14 -5.20 10.72
C GLU A 208 8.03 -3.96 10.59
N ALA A 209 8.27 -3.51 9.36
CA ALA A 209 9.11 -2.35 9.06
C ALA A 209 8.62 -1.64 7.80
N ASP A 210 8.85 -0.33 7.73
CA ASP A 210 8.65 0.45 6.51
C ASP A 210 9.72 0.01 5.48
N ARG A 211 9.30 -0.63 4.38
CA ARG A 211 10.18 -1.12 3.30
C ARG A 211 10.06 -0.23 2.09
N TYR A 212 11.20 0.19 1.53
CA TYR A 212 11.27 1.01 0.31
C TYR A 212 11.46 0.18 -0.98
N LEU A 213 11.92 -1.06 -0.85
CA LEU A 213 12.17 -1.97 -1.96
C LEU A 213 11.40 -3.26 -1.77
N MET A 214 10.89 -3.82 -2.87
CA MET A 214 10.22 -5.12 -2.91
C MET A 214 10.93 -6.03 -3.90
N THR A 215 11.16 -7.26 -3.47
CA THR A 215 11.73 -8.34 -4.29
C THR A 215 10.65 -9.00 -5.13
N LYS A 216 11.07 -9.68 -6.20
CA LYS A 216 10.17 -10.48 -7.05
C LYS A 216 9.38 -11.50 -6.21
N SER A 217 10.03 -12.19 -5.29
CA SER A 217 9.40 -13.23 -4.46
C SER A 217 8.37 -12.68 -3.47
N GLU A 218 8.57 -11.46 -2.94
CA GLU A 218 7.56 -10.77 -2.12
C GLU A 218 6.33 -10.39 -2.95
N LEU A 219 6.53 -9.84 -4.16
CA LEU A 219 5.42 -9.51 -5.06
C LEU A 219 4.63 -10.77 -5.49
N GLU A 220 5.34 -11.85 -5.81
CA GLU A 220 4.71 -13.16 -6.08
C GLU A 220 3.93 -13.69 -4.88
N SER A 221 4.42 -13.49 -3.65
CA SER A 221 3.72 -13.92 -2.43
C SER A 221 2.47 -13.07 -2.19
N ARG A 222 2.52 -11.76 -2.46
CA ARG A 222 1.35 -10.87 -2.40
C ARG A 222 0.27 -11.27 -3.42
N ILE A 223 0.68 -11.61 -4.64
CA ILE A 223 -0.24 -12.14 -5.66
C ILE A 223 -0.91 -13.43 -5.15
N GLN A 224 -0.14 -14.36 -4.57
CA GLN A 224 -0.68 -15.61 -4.02
C GLN A 224 -1.71 -15.35 -2.90
N VAL A 225 -1.43 -14.43 -1.99
CA VAL A 225 -2.39 -14.04 -0.95
C VAL A 225 -3.68 -13.48 -1.58
N LEU A 226 -3.59 -12.56 -2.54
CA LEU A 226 -4.77 -11.96 -3.17
C LEU A 226 -5.64 -13.00 -3.91
N LEU A 227 -5.03 -14.03 -4.49
CA LEU A 227 -5.76 -15.11 -5.15
C LEU A 227 -6.39 -16.12 -4.17
N ALA A 228 -5.95 -16.13 -2.91
CA ALA A 228 -6.35 -17.17 -1.95
C ALA A 228 -7.85 -17.19 -1.66
N GLY A 229 -8.51 -16.03 -1.54
CA GLY A 229 -9.94 -15.95 -1.27
C GLY A 229 -10.77 -16.62 -2.36
N THR A 230 -10.60 -16.20 -3.62
CA THR A 230 -11.35 -16.78 -4.75
C THR A 230 -11.05 -18.27 -4.98
N LEU A 231 -9.80 -18.71 -4.79
CA LEU A 231 -9.45 -20.13 -4.97
C LEU A 231 -9.99 -20.99 -3.84
N THR A 232 -10.13 -20.43 -2.64
CA THR A 232 -10.78 -21.11 -1.52
C THR A 232 -12.26 -21.29 -1.77
N GLU A 233 -12.95 -20.25 -2.28
CA GLU A 233 -14.35 -20.37 -2.68
C GLU A 233 -14.55 -21.44 -3.77
N GLU A 234 -13.72 -21.43 -4.81
CA GLU A 234 -13.75 -22.42 -5.89
C GLU A 234 -13.57 -23.85 -5.33
N MET A 235 -12.60 -24.06 -4.44
CA MET A 235 -12.30 -25.37 -3.85
C MET A 235 -13.44 -25.92 -2.99
N ILE A 236 -14.13 -25.06 -2.23
CA ILE A 236 -15.17 -25.48 -1.28
C ILE A 236 -16.54 -25.56 -1.93
N TYR A 237 -16.90 -24.58 -2.78
CA TYR A 237 -18.24 -24.45 -3.34
C TYR A 237 -18.35 -24.92 -4.80
N SER A 238 -17.22 -25.21 -5.46
CA SER A 238 -17.18 -25.46 -6.92
C SER A 238 -17.84 -24.33 -7.73
N ASP A 239 -17.80 -23.12 -7.19
CA ASP A 239 -18.43 -21.90 -7.72
C ASP A 239 -17.65 -20.68 -7.19
N ILE A 240 -17.73 -19.56 -7.90
CA ILE A 240 -17.00 -18.33 -7.57
C ILE A 240 -17.97 -17.15 -7.38
N SER A 241 -17.70 -16.29 -6.40
CA SER A 241 -18.49 -15.09 -6.17
C SER A 241 -17.89 -13.83 -6.81
N THR A 242 -18.65 -12.73 -6.78
CA THR A 242 -18.17 -11.40 -7.17
C THR A 242 -17.34 -10.72 -6.08
N GLY A 243 -17.18 -11.33 -4.90
CA GLY A 243 -16.46 -10.74 -3.76
C GLY A 243 -14.97 -10.50 -4.03
N ALA A 244 -14.36 -11.30 -4.90
CA ALA A 244 -12.94 -11.24 -5.22
C ALA A 244 -12.53 -10.14 -6.23
N GLN A 245 -13.45 -9.26 -6.65
CA GLN A 245 -13.18 -8.26 -7.69
C GLN A 245 -11.96 -7.38 -7.35
N ASN A 246 -11.91 -6.84 -6.14
CA ASN A 246 -10.81 -5.97 -5.70
C ASN A 246 -9.48 -6.74 -5.62
N ASP A 247 -9.51 -8.02 -5.22
CA ASP A 247 -8.28 -8.82 -5.12
C ASP A 247 -7.74 -9.19 -6.48
N LEU A 248 -8.61 -9.50 -7.44
CA LEU A 248 -8.23 -9.73 -8.85
C LEU A 248 -7.68 -8.46 -9.51
N GLU A 249 -8.27 -7.30 -9.24
CA GLU A 249 -7.77 -6.01 -9.73
C GLU A 249 -6.35 -5.72 -9.19
N ARG A 250 -6.15 -5.87 -7.87
CA ARG A 250 -4.85 -5.71 -7.22
C ARG A 250 -3.83 -6.74 -7.69
N CYS A 251 -4.22 -8.01 -7.79
CA CYS A 251 -3.39 -9.09 -8.31
C CYS A 251 -2.90 -8.77 -9.73
N THR A 252 -3.82 -8.37 -10.61
CA THR A 252 -3.52 -8.04 -12.01
C THR A 252 -2.62 -6.81 -12.12
N SER A 253 -2.87 -5.77 -11.33
CA SER A 253 -2.03 -4.57 -11.33
C SER A 253 -0.60 -4.84 -10.85
N ILE A 254 -0.41 -5.67 -9.82
CA ILE A 254 0.93 -6.08 -9.35
C ILE A 254 1.63 -6.89 -10.44
N ALA A 255 0.97 -7.90 -11.01
CA ALA A 255 1.55 -8.72 -12.07
C ALA A 255 1.93 -7.87 -13.30
N ARG A 256 1.08 -6.91 -13.68
CA ARG A 256 1.37 -5.97 -14.77
C ARG A 256 2.54 -5.06 -14.44
N ALA A 257 2.64 -4.53 -13.22
CA ALA A 257 3.79 -3.72 -12.79
C ALA A 257 5.10 -4.53 -12.76
N MET A 258 5.04 -5.80 -12.34
CA MET A 258 6.18 -6.73 -12.42
C MET A 258 6.71 -6.86 -13.85
N VAL A 259 5.81 -6.95 -14.84
CA VAL A 259 6.18 -7.06 -16.25
C VAL A 259 6.65 -5.72 -16.83
N MET A 260 5.85 -4.66 -16.66
CA MET A 260 6.03 -3.38 -17.36
C MET A 260 7.00 -2.43 -16.67
N ASP A 261 7.03 -2.38 -15.34
CA ASP A 261 7.76 -1.35 -14.60
C ASP A 261 9.10 -1.87 -14.07
N TYR A 262 9.08 -3.10 -13.56
CA TYR A 262 10.21 -3.68 -12.83
C TYR A 262 11.04 -4.67 -13.66
N GLY A 263 10.60 -5.01 -14.87
CA GLY A 263 11.26 -5.96 -15.76
C GLY A 263 11.47 -7.33 -15.09
N MET A 264 10.50 -7.82 -14.33
CA MET A 264 10.55 -9.09 -13.58
C MET A 264 10.00 -10.30 -14.35
N SER A 265 9.83 -10.17 -15.66
CA SER A 265 9.28 -11.18 -16.57
C SER A 265 10.34 -11.72 -17.54
N ARG A 266 9.92 -12.63 -18.43
CA ARG A 266 10.79 -13.16 -19.49
C ARG A 266 11.09 -12.16 -20.61
N LEU A 267 10.35 -11.05 -20.66
CA LEU A 267 10.57 -9.95 -21.62
C LEU A 267 11.86 -9.17 -21.33
N GLY A 268 12.51 -9.45 -20.21
CA GLY A 268 13.80 -8.89 -19.85
C GLY A 268 13.69 -7.67 -18.94
N ARG A 269 14.82 -7.00 -18.74
CA ARG A 269 14.96 -5.86 -17.82
C ARG A 269 14.68 -4.54 -18.55
N VAL A 270 13.48 -4.41 -19.10
CA VAL A 270 13.03 -3.23 -19.85
C VAL A 270 11.84 -2.61 -19.15
N ASN A 271 11.78 -1.27 -19.13
CA ASN A 271 10.61 -0.54 -18.68
C ASN A 271 9.73 -0.23 -19.89
N TYR A 272 8.50 -0.74 -19.88
CA TYR A 272 7.50 -0.60 -20.93
C TYR A 272 6.46 0.49 -20.61
N ARG A 273 6.60 1.19 -19.48
CA ARG A 273 5.68 2.25 -19.10
C ARG A 273 6.00 3.51 -19.88
N ASP A 274 4.99 4.03 -20.56
CA ASP A 274 5.05 5.34 -21.17
C ASP A 274 5.09 6.43 -20.10
N SER A 275 6.23 7.10 -20.00
CA SER A 275 6.52 8.04 -18.93
C SER A 275 5.77 9.38 -19.04
N ASN A 276 4.81 9.54 -19.95
CA ASN A 276 4.37 10.89 -20.35
C ASN A 276 2.88 11.16 -20.55
N GLN A 277 1.95 10.30 -20.12
CA GLN A 277 0.53 10.69 -20.13
C GLN A 277 -0.20 10.32 -18.84
N SER A 278 -0.63 11.36 -18.12
CA SER A 278 -1.62 11.23 -17.05
C SER A 278 -2.87 10.54 -17.61
N PRO A 279 -3.43 9.52 -16.95
CA PRO A 279 -4.64 8.80 -17.39
C PRO A 279 -5.84 9.72 -17.72
N PHE A 280 -5.84 10.92 -17.15
CA PHE A 280 -6.88 11.92 -17.37
C PHE A 280 -6.76 12.66 -18.71
N LEU A 281 -5.55 12.80 -19.28
CA LEU A 281 -5.36 13.37 -20.62
C LEU A 281 -5.76 12.38 -21.72
N ALA A 282 -5.57 11.07 -21.48
CA ALA A 282 -6.01 10.02 -22.40
C ALA A 282 -7.54 9.98 -22.60
N SER A 283 -8.32 10.38 -21.59
CA SER A 283 -9.79 10.44 -21.69
C SER A 283 -10.31 11.67 -22.48
N ALA A 284 -9.50 12.72 -22.64
CA ALA A 284 -9.96 14.00 -23.18
C ALA A 284 -9.54 14.24 -24.64
N SER A 285 -8.50 13.55 -25.13
CA SER A 285 -8.01 13.72 -26.50
C SER A 285 -8.59 12.71 -27.51
N GLY A 286 -9.25 11.64 -27.07
CA GLY A 286 -9.67 10.56 -27.98
C GLY A 286 -8.49 9.90 -28.73
N GLU A 287 -7.27 10.25 -28.35
CA GLU A 287 -6.05 9.60 -28.83
C GLU A 287 -5.98 8.28 -28.09
N GLU A 288 -6.01 7.19 -28.85
CA GLU A 288 -5.53 5.90 -28.38
C GLU A 288 -4.23 6.13 -27.62
N THR A 289 -4.17 5.67 -26.36
CA THR A 289 -2.92 5.62 -25.60
C THR A 289 -1.85 5.08 -26.54
N THR A 290 -0.96 5.94 -27.02
CA THR A 290 0.06 5.57 -27.99
C THR A 290 1.06 4.71 -27.22
N ARG A 291 0.76 3.41 -27.15
CA ARG A 291 1.65 2.40 -26.56
C ARG A 291 2.99 2.59 -27.27
N SER A 292 4.06 2.87 -26.52
CA SER A 292 5.42 2.96 -27.10
C SER A 292 5.94 1.64 -27.67
N HIS A 293 5.18 0.57 -27.50
CA HIS A 293 5.54 -0.77 -27.90
C HIS A 293 4.53 -1.33 -28.92
N SER A 294 5.00 -2.26 -29.75
CA SER A 294 4.18 -2.88 -30.78
C SER A 294 3.02 -3.68 -30.20
N GLU A 295 1.97 -3.91 -30.98
CA GLU A 295 0.86 -4.81 -30.60
C GLU A 295 1.35 -6.23 -30.27
N GLN A 296 2.43 -6.68 -30.93
CA GLN A 296 3.07 -7.93 -30.56
C GLN A 296 3.62 -7.89 -29.14
N THR A 297 4.32 -6.81 -28.76
CA THR A 297 4.84 -6.66 -27.39
C THR A 297 3.70 -6.54 -26.37
N ALA A 298 2.61 -5.85 -26.72
CA ALA A 298 1.44 -5.72 -25.85
C ALA A 298 0.82 -7.10 -25.56
N ARG A 299 0.68 -7.94 -26.60
CA ARG A 299 0.24 -9.33 -26.46
C ARG A 299 1.20 -10.14 -25.58
N GLU A 300 2.51 -10.03 -25.80
CA GLU A 300 3.52 -10.72 -25.00
C GLU A 300 3.47 -10.29 -23.52
N ILE A 301 3.20 -9.01 -23.23
CA ILE A 301 2.97 -8.50 -21.87
C ILE A 301 1.75 -9.19 -21.24
N ASP A 302 0.61 -9.24 -21.93
CA ASP A 302 -0.60 -9.86 -21.40
C ASP A 302 -0.44 -11.38 -21.19
N GLU A 303 0.29 -12.07 -22.08
CA GLU A 303 0.65 -13.48 -21.94
C GLU A 303 1.54 -13.71 -20.70
N GLU A 304 2.52 -12.83 -20.44
CA GLU A 304 3.37 -12.93 -19.24
C GLU A 304 2.62 -12.59 -17.95
N VAL A 305 1.72 -11.61 -17.96
CA VAL A 305 0.84 -11.31 -16.82
C VAL A 305 0.01 -12.53 -16.47
N LYS A 306 -0.63 -13.15 -17.48
CA LYS A 306 -1.40 -14.37 -17.30
C LYS A 306 -0.53 -15.50 -16.76
N HIS A 307 0.67 -15.69 -17.31
CA HIS A 307 1.60 -16.72 -16.84
C HIS A 307 1.97 -16.56 -15.35
N ILE A 308 2.23 -15.32 -14.89
CA ILE A 308 2.54 -15.05 -13.48
C ILE A 308 1.36 -15.44 -12.58
N ILE A 309 0.14 -15.09 -12.99
CA ILE A 309 -1.08 -15.38 -12.24
C ILE A 309 -1.36 -16.88 -12.23
N ASP A 310 -1.30 -17.56 -13.38
CA ASP A 310 -1.52 -19.02 -13.49
C ASP A 310 -0.53 -19.80 -12.61
N ALA A 311 0.75 -19.41 -12.63
CA ALA A 311 1.77 -20.03 -11.77
C ALA A 311 1.53 -19.77 -10.27
N ALA A 312 0.92 -18.64 -9.90
CA ALA A 312 0.52 -18.36 -8.52
C ALA A 312 -0.71 -19.19 -8.12
N ILE A 313 -1.68 -19.37 -9.01
CA ILE A 313 -2.87 -20.20 -8.79
C ILE A 313 -2.47 -21.63 -8.42
N ASP A 314 -1.55 -22.24 -9.17
CA ASP A 314 -1.09 -23.61 -8.90
C ASP A 314 -0.46 -23.75 -7.51
N LYS A 315 0.37 -22.78 -7.10
CA LYS A 315 0.99 -22.77 -5.77
C LYS A 315 -0.04 -22.59 -4.67
N VAL A 316 -1.01 -21.69 -4.84
CA VAL A 316 -2.05 -21.42 -3.84
C VAL A 316 -2.93 -22.65 -3.66
N ARG A 317 -3.37 -23.29 -4.76
CA ARG A 317 -4.15 -24.54 -4.70
C ARG A 317 -3.41 -25.61 -3.91
N HIS A 318 -2.11 -25.77 -4.17
CA HIS A 318 -1.28 -26.72 -3.43
C HIS A 318 -1.23 -26.42 -1.92
N ILE A 319 -1.09 -25.14 -1.53
CA ILE A 319 -1.09 -24.72 -0.12
C ILE A 319 -2.45 -25.02 0.53
N LEU A 320 -3.54 -24.63 -0.13
CA LEU A 320 -4.91 -24.82 0.38
C LEU A 320 -5.26 -26.30 0.54
N GLU A 321 -4.85 -27.15 -0.40
CA GLU A 321 -5.05 -28.60 -0.33
C GLU A 321 -4.25 -29.24 0.81
N GLN A 322 -2.97 -28.88 0.96
CA GLN A 322 -2.12 -29.40 2.03
C GLN A 322 -2.54 -28.95 3.42
N ARG A 323 -3.17 -27.78 3.52
CA ARG A 323 -3.58 -27.15 4.78
C ARG A 323 -5.10 -27.08 4.94
N LYS A 324 -5.83 -28.01 4.29
CA LYS A 324 -7.29 -28.04 4.30
C LYS A 324 -7.87 -28.13 5.72
N ASP A 325 -7.25 -28.92 6.60
CA ASP A 325 -7.73 -29.07 7.99
C ASP A 325 -7.59 -27.75 8.77
N ALA A 326 -6.50 -27.00 8.54
CA ALA A 326 -6.28 -25.68 9.11
C ALA A 326 -7.32 -24.67 8.60
N LEU A 327 -7.63 -24.72 7.30
CA LEU A 327 -8.65 -23.87 6.68
C LEU A 327 -10.02 -24.09 7.31
N LEU A 328 -10.43 -25.36 7.45
CA LEU A 328 -11.73 -25.72 8.04
C LEU A 328 -11.83 -25.26 9.49
N ALA A 329 -10.81 -25.55 10.31
CA ALA A 329 -10.77 -25.14 11.71
C ALA A 329 -10.80 -23.61 11.87
N MET A 330 -10.08 -22.87 11.02
CA MET A 330 -10.07 -21.41 11.02
C MET A 330 -11.44 -20.85 10.63
N THR A 331 -12.08 -21.44 9.62
CA THR A 331 -13.41 -21.02 9.16
C THR A 331 -14.47 -21.25 10.22
N GLU A 332 -14.50 -22.44 10.84
CA GLU A 332 -15.42 -22.74 11.94
C GLU A 332 -15.27 -21.73 13.08
N ARG A 333 -14.01 -21.45 13.46
CA ARG A 333 -13.74 -20.44 14.48
C ARG A 333 -14.21 -19.05 14.06
N LEU A 334 -13.98 -18.61 12.82
CA LEU A 334 -14.47 -17.32 12.32
C LEU A 334 -15.99 -17.22 12.35
N ILE A 335 -16.71 -18.30 12.07
CA ILE A 335 -18.17 -18.30 12.13
C ILE A 335 -18.66 -18.13 13.58
N GLU A 336 -17.97 -18.75 14.54
CA GLU A 336 -18.29 -18.67 15.98
C GLU A 336 -18.02 -17.30 16.59
N VAL A 337 -16.83 -16.73 16.37
CA VAL A 337 -16.37 -15.50 17.06
C VAL A 337 -16.30 -14.27 16.18
N GLU A 338 -16.53 -14.40 14.88
CA GLU A 338 -16.58 -13.34 13.87
C GLU A 338 -15.26 -12.59 13.61
N SER A 339 -14.28 -12.74 14.50
CA SER A 339 -12.91 -12.25 14.34
C SER A 339 -11.88 -13.09 15.09
N ILE A 340 -10.71 -13.27 14.49
CA ILE A 340 -9.56 -14.01 15.03
C ILE A 340 -8.33 -13.09 14.99
N ASP A 341 -7.62 -12.98 16.10
CA ASP A 341 -6.35 -12.23 16.19
C ASP A 341 -5.13 -13.13 15.91
N ALA A 342 -3.95 -12.54 15.74
CA ALA A 342 -2.71 -13.24 15.39
C ALA A 342 -2.37 -14.43 16.31
N ASP A 343 -2.60 -14.30 17.61
CA ASP A 343 -2.30 -15.36 18.58
C ASP A 343 -3.24 -16.56 18.42
N GLU A 344 -4.55 -16.32 18.27
CA GLU A 344 -5.52 -17.39 18.00
C GLU A 344 -5.26 -18.05 16.63
N LEU A 345 -4.91 -17.26 15.61
CA LEU A 345 -4.53 -17.77 14.30
C LEU A 345 -3.35 -18.75 14.43
N LYS A 346 -2.30 -18.34 15.15
CA LYS A 346 -1.13 -19.19 15.40
C LYS A 346 -1.50 -20.48 16.13
N GLU A 347 -2.36 -20.40 17.16
CA GLU A 347 -2.81 -21.60 17.86
C GLU A 347 -3.55 -22.59 16.94
N ILE A 348 -4.41 -22.10 16.05
CA ILE A 348 -5.14 -22.94 15.09
C ILE A 348 -4.15 -23.60 14.14
N MET A 349 -3.19 -22.84 13.62
CA MET A 349 -2.15 -23.31 12.71
C MET A 349 -1.24 -24.37 13.36
N ASP A 350 -0.87 -24.18 14.62
CA ASP A 350 -0.02 -25.12 15.36
C ASP A 350 -0.77 -26.42 15.70
N LYS A 351 -2.07 -26.33 16.05
CA LYS A 351 -2.93 -27.50 16.32
C LYS A 351 -3.21 -28.35 15.08
N THR A 352 -3.26 -27.72 13.91
CA THR A 352 -3.56 -28.35 12.62
C THR A 352 -2.31 -28.63 11.79
N ALA A 353 -1.12 -28.44 12.36
CA ALA A 353 0.13 -28.76 11.71
C ALA A 353 0.22 -30.28 11.43
N PRO A 354 0.39 -30.70 10.17
CA PRO A 354 0.62 -32.10 9.86
C PRO A 354 2.07 -32.46 10.26
N GLY A 355 2.26 -32.93 11.49
CA GLY A 355 3.52 -33.48 11.96
C GLY A 355 4.61 -32.44 12.30
N PRO A 356 5.82 -32.90 12.68
CA PRO A 356 6.85 -32.04 13.23
C PRO A 356 7.26 -30.97 12.22
N LEU A 357 7.20 -29.71 12.69
CA LEU A 357 7.65 -28.54 11.96
C LEU A 357 9.12 -28.73 11.55
N VAL A 358 9.36 -29.03 10.27
CA VAL A 358 10.68 -28.77 9.70
C VAL A 358 10.78 -27.26 9.58
N VAL A 359 11.35 -26.65 10.61
CA VAL A 359 11.78 -25.25 10.56
C VAL A 359 12.75 -25.14 9.39
N PRO A 360 12.62 -24.14 8.49
CA PRO A 360 13.67 -23.84 7.53
C PRO A 360 14.97 -23.52 8.31
N GLY A 361 15.84 -24.52 8.48
CA GLY A 361 17.02 -24.41 9.37
C GLY A 361 17.47 -25.70 10.05
N THR A 362 16.69 -26.79 10.06
CA THR A 362 17.13 -28.09 10.62
C THR A 362 17.61 -29.05 9.54
N SER A 363 18.65 -28.66 8.82
CA SER A 363 19.63 -29.61 8.29
C SER A 363 20.92 -29.40 9.09
N ASP A 364 21.51 -30.49 9.61
CA ASP A 364 22.76 -30.51 10.37
C ASP A 364 23.99 -30.15 9.51
N THR A 365 23.93 -29.02 8.82
CA THR A 365 25.09 -28.45 8.15
C THR A 365 24.96 -26.93 8.22
N PRO A 366 25.76 -26.25 9.05
CA PRO A 366 25.72 -24.80 9.08
C PRO A 366 26.17 -24.30 7.71
N ALA A 367 25.24 -23.73 6.95
CA ALA A 367 25.57 -22.90 5.81
C ALA A 367 26.38 -21.72 6.36
N LYS A 368 27.70 -21.74 6.15
CA LYS A 368 28.57 -20.61 6.43
C LYS A 368 27.98 -19.40 5.72
N SER A 369 27.40 -18.46 6.47
CA SER A 369 27.19 -17.13 5.94
C SER A 369 28.59 -16.58 5.65
N THR A 370 28.89 -16.33 4.39
CA THR A 370 30.00 -15.46 4.01
C THR A 370 29.60 -14.06 4.48
N ILE A 371 29.89 -13.79 5.75
CA ILE A 371 29.94 -12.45 6.32
C ILE A 371 30.93 -11.68 5.45
N ILE A 372 30.44 -10.58 4.88
CA ILE A 372 31.27 -9.56 4.24
C ILE A 372 32.30 -9.12 5.29
N PRO A 373 33.61 -9.25 5.06
CA PRO A 373 34.60 -8.85 6.05
C PRO A 373 34.52 -7.34 6.31
N ASP A 374 34.64 -6.99 7.59
CA ASP A 374 34.71 -5.63 8.13
C ASP A 374 35.73 -4.78 7.33
N PRO A 375 35.43 -3.53 6.93
CA PRO A 375 36.33 -2.69 6.13
C PRO A 375 37.70 -2.39 6.76
N LYS A 376 37.95 -2.87 7.99
CA LYS A 376 39.20 -2.69 8.73
C LYS A 376 40.22 -3.82 8.56
N GLU A 377 39.90 -4.88 7.81
CA GLU A 377 40.84 -5.98 7.49
C GLU A 377 41.15 -6.11 5.98
N ALA A 378 41.17 -5.00 5.25
CA ALA A 378 41.74 -5.00 3.90
C ALA A 378 43.28 -5.08 3.99
N PRO A 379 43.95 -5.99 3.25
CA PRO A 379 45.41 -6.02 3.20
C PRO A 379 45.92 -4.72 2.55
N ALA A 380 46.94 -4.13 3.17
CA ALA A 380 47.57 -2.91 2.70
C ALA A 380 48.01 -3.05 1.23
N PHE A 381 47.51 -2.16 0.36
CA PHE A 381 47.96 -2.05 -1.02
C PHE A 381 49.46 -1.70 -1.04
N GLU A 382 50.29 -2.66 -1.42
CA GLU A 382 51.71 -2.43 -1.73
C GLU A 382 51.83 -1.39 -2.84
N LYS A 383 52.53 -0.29 -2.52
CA LYS A 383 52.93 0.73 -3.50
C LYS A 383 53.85 0.09 -4.53
N ARG A 384 53.33 -0.19 -5.73
CA ARG A 384 54.17 -0.43 -6.91
C ARG A 384 54.87 0.87 -7.29
N THR A 385 56.18 0.90 -7.04
CA THR A 385 57.13 1.87 -7.59
C THR A 385 57.14 1.78 -9.12
N ARG A 386 56.99 2.92 -9.80
CA ARG A 386 57.22 3.02 -11.25
C ARG A 386 58.71 2.92 -11.54
N PRO A 387 59.16 2.14 -12.53
CA PRO A 387 60.50 2.32 -13.07
C PRO A 387 60.52 3.53 -14.01
N SER A 388 61.64 4.25 -13.92
CA SER A 388 62.10 5.41 -14.68
C SER A 388 62.19 5.19 -16.19
#